data_AF-A0A3D3THB2-F1
#
_entry.id   AF-A0A3D3THB2-F1
#
_cell.length_a   1.000
_cell.length_b   1.000
_cell.length_c   1.000
_cell.angle_alpha   90.00
_cell.angle_beta   90.00
_cell.angle_gamma   90.00
#
_symmetry.space_group_name_H-M   'P 1'
#
loop_
_entity.id
_entity.type
_entity.pdbx_description
1 polymer ?
#
loop_
_entity_poly.entity_id
_entity_poly.type
_entity_poly.pdbx_seq_one_letter_code
_entity_poly.pdbx_strand_id
1 'polypeptide(L)' 'VELSLIEDSSDNKELHKLISNHYEYTRSPLAKRILDNWNLEVNRFIKVMPIEYKKVLQEEKMEALKKKIANVEFDY' A
#
# COMPACT_ATOMS: atom_id res chain seq x y z
N VAL A 1 10.89 13.50 -0.93
CA VAL A 1 9.85 12.46 -1.10
C VAL A 1 10.36 11.44 -2.11
N GLU A 2 9.94 10.19 -1.99
CA GLU A 2 10.22 9.13 -2.96
C GLU A 2 8.98 8.93 -3.85
N LEU A 3 9.23 8.72 -5.14
CA LEU A 3 8.20 8.46 -6.15
C LEU A 3 8.47 7.08 -6.74
N SER A 4 7.45 6.23 -6.76
CA SER A 4 7.55 4.89 -7.35
C SER A 4 6.26 4.51 -8.07
N LEU A 5 6.35 3.52 -8.95
CA LEU A 5 5.17 2.87 -9.52
C LEU A 5 4.49 1.98 -8.46
N ILE A 6 3.26 1.55 -8.76
CA ILE A 6 2.49 0.60 -7.94
C ILE A 6 2.89 -0.83 -8.32
N GLU A 7 4.03 -1.29 -7.83
CA GLU A 7 4.57 -2.63 -8.16
C GLU A 7 4.26 -3.68 -7.10
N ASP A 8 4.16 -3.27 -5.84
CA ASP A 8 3.87 -4.19 -4.72
C ASP A 8 2.40 -4.65 -4.75
N SER A 9 2.17 -5.95 -4.58
CA SER A 9 0.83 -6.53 -4.60
C SER A 9 -0.07 -5.99 -3.48
N SER A 10 0.50 -5.66 -2.31
CA SER A 10 -0.23 -5.08 -1.20
C SER A 10 -0.69 -3.65 -1.51
N ASP A 11 0.21 -2.82 -2.07
CA ASP A 11 -0.12 -1.46 -2.52
C ASP A 11 -1.22 -1.50 -3.61
N ASN A 12 -1.11 -2.42 -4.57
CA ASN A 12 -2.11 -2.58 -5.63
C ASN A 12 -3.50 -2.92 -5.07
N LYS A 13 -3.58 -3.90 -4.17
CA LYS A 13 -4.82 -4.31 -3.52
C LYS A 13 -5.41 -3.20 -2.67
N GLU A 14 -4.58 -2.49 -1.93
CA GLU A 14 -5.01 -1.37 -1.10
C GLU A 14 -5.59 -0.24 -1.95
N LEU A 15 -4.87 0.18 -3.00
CA LEU A 15 -5.33 1.22 -3.91
C LEU A 15 -6.65 0.83 -4.60
N HIS A 16 -6.74 -0.41 -5.11
CA HIS A 16 -7.97 -0.91 -5.71
C HIS A 16 -9.14 -0.85 -4.71
N LYS A 17 -8.93 -1.32 -3.47
CA LYS A 17 -9.96 -1.27 -2.41
C LYS A 17 -10.41 0.16 -2.12
N LEU A 18 -9.47 1.11 -2.00
CA LEU A 18 -9.79 2.51 -1.73
C LEU A 18 -10.64 3.12 -2.86
N ILE A 19 -10.30 2.83 -4.12
CA ILE A 19 -11.07 3.32 -5.28
C ILE A 19 -12.44 2.63 -5.38
N SER A 20 -12.52 1.32 -5.07
CA SER A 20 -13.79 0.59 -4.94
C SER A 20 -14.71 1.24 -3.90
N ASN A 21 -14.20 1.47 -2.69
CA ASN A 21 -14.95 2.14 -1.63
C ASN A 21 -15.41 3.54 -2.06
N HIS A 22 -14.52 4.30 -2.72
CA HIS A 22 -14.88 5.61 -3.23
C HIS A 22 -16.03 5.55 -4.25
N TYR A 23 -16.01 4.59 -5.18
CA TYR A 23 -17.11 4.38 -6.10
C TYR A 23 -18.41 4.00 -5.38
N GLU A 24 -18.34 3.09 -4.39
CA GLU A 24 -19.51 2.67 -3.61
C GLU A 24 -20.19 3.85 -2.89
N TYR A 25 -19.38 4.71 -2.25
CA TYR A 25 -19.90 5.83 -1.46
C TYR A 25 -20.32 7.04 -2.29
N THR A 26 -19.74 7.25 -3.46
CA THR A 26 -19.94 8.50 -4.24
C THR A 26 -20.59 8.30 -5.60
N ARG A 27 -20.65 7.05 -6.08
CA ARG A 27 -21.06 6.70 -7.45
C ARG A 27 -20.26 7.43 -8.53
N SER A 28 -19.02 7.80 -8.25
CA SER A 28 -18.11 8.48 -9.18
C SER A 28 -17.95 7.70 -10.50
N PRO A 29 -18.38 8.27 -11.65
CA PRO A 29 -18.20 7.63 -12.95
C PRO A 29 -16.73 7.42 -13.33
N LEU A 30 -15.86 8.33 -12.87
CA LEU A 30 -14.41 8.21 -13.06
C LEU A 30 -13.84 7.01 -12.29
N ALA A 31 -14.26 6.83 -11.03
CA ALA A 31 -13.84 5.69 -10.23
C ALA A 31 -14.28 4.37 -10.87
N LYS A 32 -15.51 4.32 -11.39
CA LYS A 32 -16.00 3.18 -12.17
C LYS A 32 -15.11 2.91 -13.39
N ARG A 33 -14.79 3.92 -14.19
CA ARG A 33 -13.91 3.76 -15.37
C ARG A 33 -12.54 3.21 -15.00
N ILE A 34 -11.96 3.70 -13.90
CA ILE A 34 -10.66 3.24 -13.40
C ILE A 34 -10.73 1.76 -13.01
N LEU A 35 -11.75 1.35 -12.25
CA LEU A 35 -11.95 -0.04 -11.81
C LEU A 35 -12.21 -0.98 -13.00
N ASP A 36 -13.05 -0.55 -13.95
CA ASP A 36 -13.39 -1.35 -15.14
C ASP A 36 -12.15 -1.60 -16.04
N ASN A 37 -11.13 -0.72 -15.99
CA ASN A 37 -9.91 -0.80 -16.79
C ASN A 37 -8.63 -0.93 -15.94
N TRP A 38 -8.75 -1.57 -14.77
CA TRP A 38 -7.72 -1.55 -13.73
C TRP A 38 -6.30 -1.86 -14.21
N ASN A 39 -6.14 -2.94 -14.99
CA ASN A 39 -4.83 -3.40 -15.47
C ASN A 39 -4.06 -2.34 -16.28
N LEU A 40 -4.77 -1.42 -16.94
CA LEU A 40 -4.16 -0.31 -17.68
C LEU A 40 -4.02 0.92 -16.78
N GLU A 41 -5.08 1.26 -16.04
CA GLU A 41 -5.17 2.50 -15.28
C GLU A 41 -4.22 2.52 -14.08
N VAL A 42 -3.96 1.37 -13.44
CA VAL A 42 -3.03 1.30 -12.29
C VAL A 42 -1.62 1.78 -12.62
N ASN A 43 -1.17 1.59 -13.87
CA ASN A 43 0.16 2.02 -14.31
C ASN A 43 0.30 3.55 -14.42
N ARG A 44 -0.81 4.29 -14.31
CA ARG A 44 -0.83 5.76 -14.33
C ARG A 44 -0.70 6.36 -12.93
N PHE A 45 -0.77 5.54 -11.88
CA PHE A 45 -0.60 5.98 -10.50
C PHE A 45 0.87 6.02 -10.10
N ILE A 46 1.21 7.05 -9.33
CA ILE A 46 2.51 7.19 -8.68
C ILE A 46 2.29 7.12 -7.18
N LYS A 47 2.98 6.20 -6.52
CA LYS A 47 3.07 6.18 -5.06
C LYS A 47 4.05 7.26 -4.63
N VAL A 48 3.59 8.11 -3.71
CA VAL A 48 4.40 9.14 -3.08
C VAL A 48 4.60 8.75 -1.63
N MET A 49 5.86 8.55 -1.24
CA MET A 49 6.21 8.25 0.15
C MET A 49 7.16 9.31 0.69
N PRO A 50 6.80 10.02 1.78
CA PRO A 50 7.74 10.90 2.45
C PRO A 50 8.93 10.11 3.01
N ILE A 51 10.14 10.63 2.81
CA ILE A 51 11.38 9.90 3.15
C ILE A 51 11.45 9.63 4.66
N GLU A 52 11.20 10.66 5.47
CA GLU A 52 11.22 10.52 6.93
C GLU A 52 10.13 9.57 7.43
N TYR A 53 8.95 9.59 6.81
CA TYR A 53 7.89 8.66 7.15
C TYR A 53 8.27 7.21 6.82
N LYS A 54 8.91 6.98 5.66
CA LYS A 54 9.41 5.65 5.29
C LYS A 54 10.41 5.11 6.31
N LYS A 55 11.33 5.95 6.81
CA LYS A 55 12.31 5.55 7.83
C LYS A 55 11.63 5.06 9.10
N VAL A 56 10.67 5.83 9.62
CA VAL A 56 9.90 5.45 10.82
C VAL A 56 9.20 4.10 10.61
N LEU A 57 8.53 3.91 9.47
CA LEU A 57 7.88 2.63 9.17
C LEU A 57 8.86 1.44 9.07
N GLN A 58 10.06 1.67 8.57
CA GLN A 58 11.10 0.63 8.48
C GLN A 58 11.66 0.28 9.86
N GLU A 59 11.89 1.28 10.71
CA GLU A 59 12.33 1.08 12.09
C GLU A 59 11.29 0.29 12.89
N GLU A 60 10.00 0.67 12.80
CA GLU A 60 8.90 -0.05 13.45
C GLU A 60 8.81 -1.52 12.98
N LYS A 61 8.95 -1.77 11.67
CA LYS A 61 8.96 -3.14 11.13
C LYS A 61 10.15 -3.95 11.66
N MET A 62 11.33 -3.35 11.71
CA MET A 62 12.53 -4.02 12.20
C MET A 62 12.42 -4.36 13.69
N GLU A 63 11.91 -3.44 14.51
CA GLU A 63 11.67 -3.68 15.93
C GLU A 63 10.61 -4.77 16.16
N ALA A 64 9.55 -4.80 15.35
CA ALA A 64 8.56 -5.88 15.41
C ALA A 64 9.17 -7.25 15.03
N LEU A 65 10.08 -7.30 14.05
CA LEU A 65 10.81 -8.50 13.66
C LEU A 65 11.75 -8.98 14.77
N LYS A 66 12.54 -8.09 15.35
CA LYS A 66 13.44 -8.40 16.48
C LYS A 66 12.68 -9.00 17.66
N LYS A 67 11.55 -8.39 18.03
CA LYS A 67 10.68 -8.92 19.12
C LYS A 67 10.18 -10.32 18.82
N LYS A 68 9.78 -10.61 17.57
CA LYS A 68 9.36 -11.96 17.18
C LYS A 68 10.48 -12.97 17.28
N ILE A 69 11.70 -12.61 16.86
CA ILE A 69 12.87 -13.49 16.95
C ILE A 69 13.20 -13.80 18.42
N ALA A 70 13.29 -12.76 19.26
CA ALA A 70 13.59 -12.94 20.69
C ALA A 70 12.57 -13.82 21.43
N ASN A 71 11.28 -13.69 21.09
CA ASN A 71 10.25 -14.56 21.66
C ASN A 71 10.43 -16.02 21.22
N VAL A 72 10.79 -16.27 19.96
CA VAL A 72 11.02 -17.63 19.45
C VAL A 72 12.27 -18.25 20.08
N GLU A 73 13.33 -17.47 20.30
CA GLU A 73 14.57 -17.95 20.96
C GLU A 73 14.36 -18.34 22.44
N PHE A 74 13.33 -17.81 23.10
CA PHE A 74 13.00 -18.12 24.50
C PHE A 74 12.08 -19.34 24.66
N ASP A 75 11.41 -19.75 23.58
CA ASP A 75 10.47 -20.88 23.54
C ASP A 75 11.16 -22.24 23.23
N TYR A 76 12.50 -22.27 23.10
CA TYR A 76 13.35 -23.47 22.92
C TYR A 76 14.30 -23.66 24.10
#